data_AF-A0A258IK65-F1
#
_entry.id   AF-A0A258IK65-F1
#
_cell.length_a   1.000
_cell.length_b   1.000
_cell.length_c   1.000
_cell.angle_alpha   90.00
_cell.angle_beta   90.00
_cell.angle_gamma   90.00
#
_symmetry.space_group_name_H-M   'P 1'
#
loop_
_entity.id
_entity.type
_entity.pdbx_description
1 polymer ?
#
loop_
_entity_poly.entity_id
_entity_poly.type
_entity_poly.pdbx_seq_one_letter_code
_entity_poly.pdbx_strand_id
1 'polypeptide(L)'
;MSGAFFFGPIRGAGRRRLGLRLRGASAISQCHIGRRAQMFARPLCRTGRLRRVFGGCEQVQALAAKEDASLPPLAVDLDGTLTFSDTLHEGCLAYVKTGLQDVVDLAARLGEGKAAFKRAVADRTDFDPALLPYNMELLNYLKAQKRAGRTIALVTAADQSIADAVAAHLGLFDMARGSQHGVNLSGARKLAVIRQMLGDRFVYAGDGPVDAPIFAAAQSVILVGNVERLKPLLPAGKSIEQAFAVKRPGARTWAKALRLQHWAKNVLVFVAPVLGFSYATPTLAMNAVLLFFAMGILASATYIVNDLLDLPSDRQHPRKRHRPFAAGSIPPRDGAFAAIALFALSALISLALPIAAAAALAAYAGVTLSYSLILKRQPIIDVFVLAGLFTLRVLAGSLLAPQPVSPWLLTFSMLIFLGLAMVKRYAELNRVVQAGGTGVVSRGYTVRDLPLLLAAGIASSFSAIVIFMVYLINEQYPRDIYTHPGMLWALMPLVLIWILRVWHLTVHGRMSEDPVVFALKDRFSLLLGLLALLTLLAAT
;
A
#
# COMPACT_ATOMS: atom_id res chain seq x y z
N MET A 1 -49.99 -47.18 7.46
CA MET A 1 -49.07 -47.38 6.32
C MET A 1 -47.86 -46.49 6.55
N SER A 2 -47.00 -46.73 7.55
CA SER A 2 -46.11 -47.88 7.81
C SER A 2 -45.17 -48.17 6.64
N GLY A 3 -43.91 -47.78 6.80
CA GLY A 3 -42.81 -48.01 5.87
C GLY A 3 -41.49 -47.45 6.42
N ALA A 4 -41.09 -47.94 7.59
CA ALA A 4 -39.79 -47.68 8.20
C ALA A 4 -38.69 -48.50 7.52
N PHE A 5 -37.51 -47.91 7.31
CA PHE A 5 -36.27 -48.66 7.05
C PHE A 5 -35.20 -48.19 8.03
N PHE A 6 -34.82 -49.12 8.92
CA PHE A 6 -33.67 -49.06 9.80
C PHE A 6 -32.91 -50.36 9.57
N PHE A 7 -31.60 -50.31 9.28
CA PHE A 7 -30.63 -51.33 9.68
C PHE A 7 -29.22 -50.73 9.73
N GLY A 8 -28.74 -50.49 10.95
CA GLY A 8 -27.51 -51.10 11.49
C GLY A 8 -26.13 -50.57 11.06
N PRO A 9 -25.25 -50.19 12.02
CA PRO A 9 -23.87 -49.80 11.79
C PRO A 9 -22.89 -50.99 11.87
N ILE A 10 -21.74 -50.91 11.18
CA ILE A 10 -20.63 -51.85 11.34
C ILE A 10 -19.46 -51.14 12.05
N ARG A 11 -19.19 -51.55 13.29
CA ARG A 11 -17.89 -51.39 13.97
C ARG A 11 -17.10 -52.70 13.80
N GLY A 12 -15.78 -52.59 13.59
CA GLY A 12 -14.85 -53.56 14.17
C GLY A 12 -13.68 -54.06 13.31
N ALA A 13 -12.48 -53.66 13.75
CA ALA A 13 -11.24 -54.44 13.78
C ALA A 13 -10.41 -54.65 12.50
N GLY A 14 -9.16 -54.18 12.55
CA GLY A 14 -8.12 -54.51 11.57
C GLY A 14 -6.77 -53.84 11.83
N ARG A 15 -6.14 -54.11 12.98
CA ARG A 15 -4.70 -53.84 13.18
C ARG A 15 -3.90 -54.61 12.11
N ARG A 16 -3.05 -53.92 11.33
CA ARG A 16 -1.82 -54.51 10.80
C ARG A 16 -0.65 -53.55 10.98
N ARG A 17 0.23 -53.93 11.91
CA ARG A 17 1.63 -53.54 11.96
C ARG A 17 2.30 -54.03 10.66
N LEU A 18 3.11 -53.19 10.04
CA LEU A 18 4.29 -53.66 9.32
C LEU A 18 5.50 -52.97 9.92
N GLY A 19 6.33 -53.75 10.60
CA GLY A 19 7.70 -53.41 10.91
C GLY A 19 8.60 -54.46 10.27
N LEU A 20 9.67 -54.01 9.60
CA LEU A 20 10.92 -54.71 9.35
C LEU A 20 11.92 -53.64 8.90
N ARG A 21 12.85 -53.21 9.77
CA ARG A 21 14.22 -53.74 9.98
C ARG A 21 15.10 -53.52 8.75
N LEU A 22 16.04 -52.57 8.77
CA LEU A 22 17.41 -52.57 9.38
C LEU A 22 18.48 -52.80 8.30
N ARG A 23 19.48 -51.89 8.27
CA ARG A 23 20.91 -51.98 7.86
C ARG A 23 21.26 -50.58 7.29
N GLY A 24 22.15 -49.76 7.85
CA GLY A 24 23.41 -50.04 8.53
C GLY A 24 24.55 -49.84 7.52
N ALA A 25 25.28 -48.73 7.58
CA ALA A 25 26.69 -48.63 7.18
C ALA A 25 27.24 -47.20 7.38
N SER A 26 28.08 -47.09 8.41
CA SER A 26 29.17 -46.13 8.59
C SER A 26 30.35 -46.42 7.65
N ALA A 27 31.04 -45.38 7.16
CA ALA A 27 32.46 -45.35 6.74
C ALA A 27 32.77 -43.88 6.37
N ILE A 28 33.65 -43.09 6.99
CA ILE A 28 35.10 -43.24 7.25
C ILE A 28 35.85 -43.83 6.05
N SER A 29 36.53 -42.97 5.29
CA SER A 29 37.81 -43.31 4.66
C SER A 29 38.66 -42.06 4.44
N GLN A 30 39.72 -41.96 5.24
CA GLN A 30 40.98 -41.28 4.92
C GLN A 30 41.85 -42.22 4.04
N CYS A 31 42.98 -41.67 3.56
CA CYS A 31 44.10 -42.30 2.83
C CYS A 31 43.87 -42.57 1.32
N HIS A 32 44.84 -42.41 0.41
CA HIS A 32 46.28 -42.13 0.52
C HIS A 32 46.86 -41.68 -0.85
N ILE A 33 47.94 -40.91 -0.79
CA ILE A 33 49.20 -40.98 -1.60
C ILE A 33 49.14 -40.89 -3.14
N GLY A 34 49.91 -39.92 -3.65
CA GLY A 34 50.47 -39.93 -5.00
C GLY A 34 51.58 -38.90 -5.19
N ARG A 35 52.83 -39.29 -4.91
CA ARG A 35 54.08 -38.52 -5.08
C ARG A 35 54.45 -38.30 -6.56
N ARG A 36 55.12 -37.17 -6.85
CA ARG A 36 56.23 -36.92 -7.82
C ARG A 36 56.46 -35.40 -7.88
N ALA A 37 57.64 -34.77 -7.93
CA ALA A 37 59.05 -35.10 -7.87
C ALA A 37 59.81 -33.77 -7.53
N GLN A 38 60.77 -33.74 -6.59
CA GLN A 38 62.21 -33.42 -6.81
C GLN A 38 62.52 -32.48 -7.99
N MET A 39 63.30 -31.39 -7.88
CA MET A 39 64.75 -31.29 -7.62
C MET A 39 65.12 -29.79 -7.79
N PHE A 40 65.85 -29.06 -6.92
CA PHE A 40 67.32 -28.86 -6.84
C PHE A 40 67.54 -27.78 -5.74
N ALA A 41 68.28 -28.04 -4.65
CA ALA A 41 69.72 -27.81 -4.44
C ALA A 41 70.13 -26.36 -4.07
N ARG A 42 70.69 -26.26 -2.84
CA ARG A 42 71.43 -25.18 -2.12
C ARG A 42 72.76 -24.77 -2.83
N PRO A 43 73.68 -23.87 -2.33
CA PRO A 43 73.90 -23.40 -0.93
C PRO A 43 74.49 -21.97 -0.64
N LEU A 44 74.40 -21.60 0.67
CA LEU A 44 75.34 -20.92 1.61
C LEU A 44 76.30 -19.77 1.20
N CYS A 45 76.27 -18.66 1.98
CA CYS A 45 77.32 -18.17 2.94
C CYS A 45 77.10 -16.66 3.28
N ARG A 46 76.78 -16.26 4.52
CA ARG A 46 77.65 -15.80 5.64
C ARG A 46 78.49 -14.51 5.42
N THR A 47 78.13 -13.48 6.20
CA THR A 47 78.91 -12.40 6.88
C THR A 47 78.04 -11.13 6.91
N GLY A 48 77.85 -10.31 7.96
CA GLY A 48 78.51 -10.14 9.24
C GLY A 48 79.06 -8.72 9.39
N ARG A 49 78.27 -7.71 9.80
CA ARG A 49 78.75 -6.55 10.61
C ARG A 49 77.65 -5.55 11.04
N LEU A 50 77.64 -5.33 12.36
CA LEU A 50 77.23 -4.18 13.16
C LEU A 50 77.02 -2.82 12.46
N ARG A 51 75.86 -2.19 12.74
CA ARG A 51 75.81 -0.79 13.19
C ARG A 51 74.64 -0.57 14.15
N ARG A 52 74.94 0.24 15.16
CA ARG A 52 74.20 0.49 16.40
C ARG A 52 73.35 1.77 16.24
N VAL A 53 72.21 1.79 16.95
CA VAL A 53 71.53 2.97 17.54
C VAL A 53 70.91 3.98 16.56
N PHE A 54 69.58 3.92 16.41
CA PHE A 54 68.60 5.04 16.43
C PHE A 54 67.20 4.46 16.11
N GLY A 55 66.61 3.71 17.05
CA GLY A 55 65.33 2.99 16.85
C GLY A 55 64.12 3.56 17.60
N GLY A 56 64.23 4.75 18.19
CA GLY A 56 63.19 5.30 19.08
C GLY A 56 62.21 6.30 18.46
N CYS A 57 62.57 6.95 17.34
CA CYS A 57 61.76 8.02 16.76
C CYS A 57 60.81 7.53 15.64
N GLU A 58 61.24 6.54 14.85
CA GLU A 58 60.42 5.95 13.78
C GLU A 58 59.23 5.15 14.32
N GLN A 59 59.33 4.51 15.49
CA GLN A 59 58.20 3.77 16.06
C GLN A 59 57.11 4.71 16.59
N VAL A 60 57.46 5.87 17.14
CA VAL A 60 56.47 6.86 17.61
C VAL A 60 55.80 7.56 16.42
N GLN A 61 56.55 7.83 15.34
CA GLN A 61 55.97 8.35 14.09
C GLN A 61 55.16 7.30 13.32
N ALA A 62 55.53 6.02 13.34
CA ALA A 62 54.76 4.94 12.72
C ALA A 62 53.51 4.54 13.52
N LEU A 63 53.50 4.76 14.85
CA LEU A 63 52.32 4.63 15.70
C LEU A 63 51.38 5.83 15.53
N ALA A 64 51.90 7.06 15.45
CA ALA A 64 51.12 8.26 15.17
C ALA A 64 50.58 8.29 13.72
N ALA A 65 51.34 7.80 12.73
CA ALA A 65 50.89 7.67 11.35
C ALA A 65 49.88 6.52 11.14
N LYS A 66 49.78 5.57 12.09
CA LYS A 66 48.75 4.52 12.07
C LYS A 66 47.39 4.99 12.55
N GLU A 67 47.32 6.07 13.35
CA GLU A 67 46.04 6.67 13.78
C GLU A 67 45.33 7.40 12.62
N ASP A 68 46.07 7.88 11.62
CA ASP A 68 45.54 8.65 10.48
C ASP A 68 45.09 7.79 9.28
N ALA A 69 45.10 6.45 9.42
CA ALA A 69 44.61 5.51 8.40
C ALA A 69 43.15 5.06 8.64
N SER A 70 42.48 5.57 9.68
CA SER A 70 41.09 5.24 9.97
C SER A 70 40.14 6.13 9.13
N LEU A 71 39.18 5.51 8.44
CA LEU A 71 38.17 6.25 7.67
C LEU A 71 37.42 7.21 8.60
N PRO A 72 37.19 8.48 8.21
CA PRO A 72 36.48 9.43 9.05
C PRO A 72 35.08 8.88 9.40
N PRO A 73 34.66 8.99 10.67
CA PRO A 73 33.38 8.45 11.12
C PRO A 73 32.21 9.05 10.33
N LEU A 74 31.17 8.25 10.11
CA LEU A 74 30.02 8.60 9.27
C LEU A 74 28.77 8.79 10.13
N ALA A 75 28.25 10.02 10.17
CA ALA A 75 26.93 10.32 10.71
C ALA A 75 25.86 10.20 9.63
N VAL A 76 24.75 9.53 9.95
CA VAL A 76 23.65 9.24 9.01
C VAL A 76 22.32 9.73 9.59
N ASP A 77 21.56 10.49 8.81
CA ASP A 77 20.17 10.85 9.17
C ASP A 77 19.18 9.70 8.86
N LEU A 78 18.04 9.70 9.54
CA LEU A 78 17.02 8.66 9.41
C LEU A 78 15.94 9.02 8.37
N ASP A 79 15.14 10.04 8.68
CA ASP A 79 13.98 10.45 7.89
C ASP A 79 14.46 11.10 6.60
N GLY A 80 13.91 10.70 5.45
CA GLY A 80 14.33 11.21 4.13
C GLY A 80 15.70 10.73 3.62
N THR A 81 16.54 10.18 4.51
CA THR A 81 17.91 9.72 4.21
C THR A 81 18.01 8.19 4.23
N LEU A 82 18.03 7.57 5.41
CA LEU A 82 18.06 6.10 5.56
C LEU A 82 16.72 5.46 5.15
N THR A 83 15.63 6.20 5.32
CA THR A 83 14.28 5.80 4.92
C THR A 83 13.68 6.85 3.97
N PHE A 84 12.84 6.41 3.03
CA PHE A 84 12.15 7.34 2.11
C PHE A 84 10.95 8.05 2.74
N SER A 85 10.59 7.68 3.97
CA SER A 85 9.48 8.24 4.73
C SER A 85 9.98 9.13 5.85
N ASP A 86 9.04 9.88 6.43
CA ASP A 86 9.24 10.64 7.65
C ASP A 86 8.41 9.97 8.74
N THR A 87 9.09 9.46 9.76
CA THR A 87 8.49 8.73 10.89
C THR A 87 7.49 9.58 11.67
N LEU A 88 7.66 10.91 11.71
CA LEU A 88 6.70 11.82 12.33
C LEU A 88 5.39 11.88 11.55
N HIS A 89 5.47 12.02 10.22
CA HIS A 89 4.27 12.06 9.39
C HIS A 89 3.47 10.75 9.49
N GLU A 90 4.17 9.62 9.53
CA GLU A 90 3.54 8.31 9.69
C GLU A 90 2.89 8.14 11.06
N GLY A 91 3.58 8.58 12.13
CA GLY A 91 3.01 8.50 13.46
C GLY A 91 1.78 9.40 13.66
N CYS A 92 1.76 10.60 13.05
CA CYS A 92 0.57 11.45 13.04
C CYS A 92 -0.64 10.76 12.38
N LEU A 93 -0.45 9.93 11.35
CA LEU A 93 -1.55 9.20 10.69
C LEU A 93 -2.19 8.15 11.61
N ALA A 94 -1.47 7.66 12.63
CA ALA A 94 -2.04 6.74 13.61
C ALA A 94 -3.11 7.41 14.48
N TYR A 95 -2.95 8.68 14.81
CA TYR A 95 -3.94 9.46 15.59
C TYR A 95 -5.22 9.72 14.82
N VAL A 96 -5.14 9.89 13.50
CA VAL A 96 -6.32 10.07 12.64
C VAL A 96 -7.24 8.83 12.69
N LYS A 97 -6.70 7.64 12.94
CA LYS A 97 -7.50 6.41 13.06
C LYS A 97 -8.29 6.30 14.35
N THR A 98 -7.82 6.94 15.42
CA THR A 98 -8.37 6.72 16.77
C THR A 98 -9.49 7.71 17.08
N GLY A 99 -9.43 8.94 16.54
CA GLY A 99 -10.56 9.87 16.59
C GLY A 99 -10.15 11.33 16.49
N LEU A 100 -11.16 12.21 16.43
CA LEU A 100 -10.94 13.66 16.34
C LEU A 100 -10.35 14.24 17.64
N GLN A 101 -10.75 13.72 18.80
CA GLN A 101 -10.23 14.15 20.11
C GLN A 101 -8.73 13.92 20.20
N ASP A 102 -8.26 12.75 19.76
CA ASP A 102 -6.85 12.40 19.74
C ASP A 102 -6.01 13.32 18.84
N VAL A 103 -6.57 13.74 17.70
CA VAL A 103 -5.92 14.70 16.80
C VAL A 103 -5.82 16.08 17.47
N VAL A 104 -6.86 16.50 18.19
CA VAL A 104 -6.87 17.75 18.96
C VAL A 104 -5.86 17.69 20.11
N ASP A 105 -5.82 16.59 20.85
CA ASP A 105 -4.86 16.37 21.93
C ASP A 105 -3.42 16.40 21.42
N LEU A 106 -3.15 15.75 20.29
CA LEU A 106 -1.85 15.79 19.64
C LEU A 106 -1.48 17.23 19.20
N ALA A 107 -2.43 17.98 18.65
CA ALA A 107 -2.21 19.37 18.28
C ALA A 107 -1.91 20.26 19.51
N ALA A 108 -2.57 20.02 20.65
CA ALA A 108 -2.30 20.73 21.89
C ALA A 108 -0.86 20.51 22.39
N ARG A 109 -0.29 19.30 22.20
CA ARG A 109 1.11 19.00 22.53
C ARG A 109 2.14 19.78 21.70
N LEU A 110 1.73 20.35 20.56
CA LEU A 110 2.60 21.27 19.82
C LEU A 110 2.89 22.55 20.64
N GLY A 111 1.95 22.98 21.48
CA GLY A 111 2.11 24.10 22.41
C GLY A 111 3.17 23.85 23.49
N GLU A 112 3.46 22.59 23.81
CA GLU A 112 4.53 22.17 24.73
C GLU A 112 5.92 22.08 24.05
N GLY A 113 5.96 22.25 22.72
CA GLY A 113 7.17 22.28 21.90
C GLY A 113 7.35 21.07 20.98
N LYS A 114 8.22 21.22 19.96
CA LYS A 114 8.42 20.22 18.89
C LYS A 114 8.89 18.86 19.39
N ALA A 115 9.68 18.80 20.46
CA ALA A 115 10.16 17.53 21.01
C ALA A 115 9.06 16.79 21.79
N ALA A 116 8.24 17.51 22.56
CA ALA A 116 7.07 16.93 23.25
C ALA A 116 6.07 16.35 22.24
N PHE A 117 5.80 17.09 21.17
CA PHE A 117 4.99 16.62 20.04
C PHE A 117 5.52 15.31 19.43
N LYS A 118 6.83 15.25 19.13
CA LYS A 118 7.45 14.04 18.56
C LYS A 118 7.39 12.84 19.49
N ARG A 119 7.62 13.04 20.79
CA ARG A 119 7.51 11.99 21.80
C ARG A 119 6.09 11.45 21.90
N ALA A 120 5.09 12.34 21.97
CA ALA A 120 3.69 11.92 21.97
C ALA A 120 3.40 11.01 20.76
N VAL A 121 3.83 11.42 19.57
CA VAL A 121 3.67 10.63 18.34
C VAL A 121 4.33 9.25 18.44
N ALA A 122 5.55 9.17 18.97
CA ALA A 122 6.28 7.92 19.14
C ALA A 122 5.60 6.98 20.16
N ASP A 123 5.17 7.50 21.31
CA ASP A 123 4.58 6.72 22.41
C ASP A 123 3.29 5.98 22.00
N ARG A 124 2.56 6.52 21.02
CA ARG A 124 1.28 5.96 20.56
C ARG A 124 1.40 5.02 19.37
N THR A 125 2.56 4.98 18.71
CA THR A 125 2.75 4.12 17.53
C THR A 125 3.47 2.83 17.89
N ASP A 126 2.86 1.71 17.51
CA ASP A 126 3.50 0.40 17.52
C ASP A 126 4.53 0.39 16.38
N PHE A 127 5.71 0.96 16.68
CA PHE A 127 6.77 1.20 15.71
C PHE A 127 7.54 -0.10 15.45
N ASP A 128 7.29 -0.70 14.29
CA ASP A 128 8.09 -1.84 13.81
C ASP A 128 9.15 -1.35 12.80
N PRO A 129 10.44 -1.30 13.19
CA PRO A 129 11.51 -0.86 12.30
C PRO A 129 11.64 -1.74 11.05
N ALA A 130 11.21 -3.01 11.07
CA ALA A 130 11.27 -3.90 9.91
C ALA A 130 10.35 -3.46 8.76
N LEU A 131 9.37 -2.61 9.06
CA LEU A 131 8.41 -2.10 8.08
C LEU A 131 8.81 -0.76 7.49
N LEU A 132 9.98 -0.20 7.81
CA LEU A 132 10.40 1.06 7.22
C LEU A 132 10.81 0.89 5.74
N PRO A 133 10.47 1.86 4.86
CA PRO A 133 10.87 1.84 3.47
C PRO A 133 12.34 2.29 3.34
N TYR A 134 13.26 1.40 3.71
CA TYR A 134 14.69 1.68 3.70
C TYR A 134 15.21 1.98 2.28
N ASN A 135 16.12 2.95 2.20
CA ASN A 135 16.94 3.16 1.02
C ASN A 135 17.97 2.04 0.92
N MET A 136 17.64 0.98 0.18
CA MET A 136 18.48 -0.22 0.09
C MET A 136 19.86 0.05 -0.53
N GLU A 137 19.99 1.03 -1.43
CA GLU A 137 21.28 1.40 -2.01
C GLU A 137 22.20 2.01 -0.95
N LEU A 138 21.69 2.98 -0.19
CA LEU A 138 22.42 3.58 0.92
C LEU A 138 22.72 2.53 2.00
N LEU A 139 21.73 1.71 2.39
CA LEU A 139 21.91 0.69 3.43
C LEU A 139 22.99 -0.33 3.06
N ASN A 140 23.05 -0.76 1.79
CA ASN A 140 24.08 -1.66 1.30
C ASN A 140 25.47 -1.00 1.32
N TYR A 141 25.55 0.28 0.95
CA TYR A 141 26.78 1.06 1.07
C TYR A 141 27.24 1.18 2.54
N LEU A 142 26.35 1.51 3.47
CA LEU A 142 26.68 1.61 4.90
C LEU A 142 27.15 0.25 5.45
N LYS A 143 26.51 -0.85 5.06
CA LYS A 143 26.97 -2.21 5.42
C LYS A 143 28.38 -2.49 4.91
N ALA A 144 28.72 -2.04 3.70
CA ALA A 144 30.08 -2.17 3.17
C ALA A 144 31.09 -1.31 3.95
N GLN A 145 30.73 -0.07 4.30
CA GLN A 145 31.56 0.81 5.13
C GLN A 145 31.80 0.24 6.54
N LYS A 146 30.76 -0.36 7.15
CA LYS A 146 30.87 -1.00 8.45
C LYS A 146 31.83 -2.19 8.42
N ARG A 147 31.77 -3.01 7.37
CA ARG A 147 32.71 -4.12 7.15
C ARG A 147 34.14 -3.65 6.91
N ALA A 148 34.33 -2.45 6.36
CA ALA A 148 35.63 -1.80 6.23
C ALA A 148 36.15 -1.19 7.54
N GLY A 149 35.43 -1.36 8.66
CA GLY A 149 35.84 -0.88 9.98
C GLY A 149 35.51 0.58 10.26
N ARG A 150 34.72 1.26 9.40
CA ARG A 150 34.30 2.64 9.62
C ARG A 150 33.28 2.71 10.76
N THR A 151 33.48 3.66 11.68
CA THR A 151 32.49 3.99 12.72
C THR A 151 31.28 4.67 12.07
N ILE A 152 30.07 4.19 12.39
CA ILE A 152 28.83 4.74 11.83
C ILE A 152 27.88 5.10 12.98
N ALA A 153 27.39 6.34 12.99
CA ALA A 153 26.41 6.81 13.96
C ALA A 153 25.10 7.21 13.28
N LEU A 154 23.97 6.82 13.89
CA LEU A 154 22.64 7.29 13.54
C LEU A 154 22.35 8.57 14.33
N VAL A 155 22.15 9.70 13.65
CA VAL A 155 21.79 10.96 14.31
C VAL A 155 20.59 11.57 13.62
N THR A 156 19.44 11.55 14.31
CA THR A 156 18.14 11.90 13.72
C THR A 156 17.38 12.94 14.54
N ALA A 157 16.50 13.66 13.86
CA ALA A 157 15.51 14.52 14.50
C ALA A 157 14.31 13.72 15.06
N ALA A 158 14.13 12.45 14.71
CA ALA A 158 13.09 11.58 15.30
C ALA A 158 13.29 11.39 16.81
N ASP A 159 12.29 10.88 17.53
CA ASP A 159 12.41 10.59 18.96
C ASP A 159 13.53 9.54 19.22
N GLN A 160 14.18 9.61 20.38
CA GLN A 160 15.25 8.66 20.75
C GLN A 160 14.79 7.20 20.70
N SER A 161 13.54 6.90 21.08
CA SER A 161 12.98 5.54 21.00
C SER A 161 13.01 4.97 19.58
N ILE A 162 12.72 5.79 18.57
CA ILE A 162 12.77 5.43 17.15
C ILE A 162 14.22 5.18 16.72
N ALA A 163 15.14 6.06 17.12
CA ALA A 163 16.56 5.91 16.82
C ALA A 163 17.12 4.60 17.39
N ASP A 164 16.78 4.29 18.65
CA ASP A 164 17.21 3.06 19.33
C ASP A 164 16.62 1.81 18.68
N ALA A 165 15.32 1.82 18.35
CA ALA A 165 14.66 0.71 17.69
C ALA A 165 15.25 0.40 16.30
N VAL A 166 15.54 1.44 15.49
CA VAL A 166 16.18 1.28 14.18
C VAL A 166 17.61 0.77 14.33
N ALA A 167 18.36 1.32 15.28
CA ALA A 167 19.74 0.90 15.52
C ALA A 167 19.82 -0.57 15.95
N ALA A 168 18.95 -0.99 16.88
CA ALA A 168 18.84 -2.36 17.33
C ALA A 168 18.43 -3.31 16.19
N HIS A 169 17.46 -2.91 15.35
CA HIS A 169 16.98 -3.74 14.24
C HIS A 169 18.05 -3.97 13.16
N LEU A 170 18.79 -2.92 12.78
CA LEU A 170 19.78 -3.01 11.70
C LEU A 170 21.13 -3.56 12.17
N GLY A 171 21.47 -3.44 13.45
CA GLY A 171 22.75 -3.89 14.02
C GLY A 171 23.98 -3.26 13.35
N LEU A 172 23.81 -2.08 12.76
CA LEU A 172 24.78 -1.43 11.88
C LEU A 172 25.53 -0.27 12.56
N PHE A 173 24.86 0.40 13.50
CA PHE A 173 25.33 1.66 14.09
C PHE A 173 26.06 1.41 15.40
N ASP A 174 27.21 2.07 15.57
CA ASP A 174 27.99 2.07 16.81
C ASP A 174 27.34 2.96 17.87
N MET A 175 26.62 3.99 17.42
CA MET A 175 25.99 4.98 18.26
C MET A 175 24.68 5.44 17.62
N ALA A 176 23.67 5.73 18.44
CA ALA A 176 22.39 6.27 17.98
C ALA A 176 21.91 7.42 18.89
N ARG A 177 21.51 8.53 18.28
CA ARG A 177 20.92 9.69 18.97
C ARG A 177 19.72 10.25 18.22
N GLY A 178 18.62 10.42 18.95
CA GLY A 178 17.41 11.10 18.53
C GLY A 178 17.08 12.30 19.43
N SER A 179 16.02 13.02 19.10
CA SER A 179 15.44 14.05 19.94
C SER A 179 14.99 13.47 21.29
N GLN A 180 15.39 14.11 22.38
CA GLN A 180 15.07 13.68 23.75
C GLN A 180 15.08 14.87 24.71
N HIS A 181 14.43 14.71 25.87
CA HIS A 181 14.43 15.70 26.97
C HIS A 181 14.01 17.13 26.54
N GLY A 182 13.02 17.26 25.65
CA GLY A 182 12.56 18.57 25.17
C GLY A 182 13.45 19.20 24.09
N VAL A 183 14.58 18.58 23.74
CA VAL A 183 15.52 19.08 22.73
C VAL A 183 15.27 18.41 21.38
N ASN A 184 14.85 19.21 20.39
CA ASN A 184 14.73 18.77 19.00
C ASN A 184 16.10 18.81 18.29
N LEU A 185 16.60 17.65 17.85
CA LEU A 185 17.89 17.49 17.16
C LEU A 185 17.77 17.77 15.66
N SER A 186 17.67 19.05 15.30
CA SER A 186 17.69 19.49 13.89
C SER A 186 18.72 20.61 13.67
N GLY A 187 19.33 20.65 12.48
CA GLY A 187 20.26 21.72 12.08
C GLY A 187 21.45 21.87 13.04
N ALA A 188 21.66 23.07 13.57
CA ALA A 188 22.81 23.39 14.42
C ALA A 188 22.90 22.54 15.70
N ARG A 189 21.76 22.13 16.29
CA ARG A 189 21.76 21.24 17.47
C ARG A 189 22.20 19.82 17.11
N LYS A 190 21.78 19.34 15.93
CA LYS A 190 22.21 18.05 15.40
C LYS A 190 23.72 18.06 15.14
N LEU A 191 24.26 19.15 14.58
CA LEU A 191 25.71 19.34 14.41
C LEU A 191 26.48 19.26 15.74
N ALA A 192 26.01 19.95 16.78
CA ALA A 192 26.67 19.94 18.09
C ALA A 192 26.76 18.52 18.66
N VAL A 193 25.69 17.74 18.54
CA VAL A 193 25.66 16.33 18.96
C VAL A 193 26.59 15.46 18.11
N ILE A 194 26.62 15.65 16.79
CA ILE A 194 27.55 14.92 15.91
C ILE A 194 28.99 15.16 16.32
N ARG A 195 29.38 16.42 16.58
CA ARG A 195 30.73 16.77 17.04
C ARG A 195 31.06 16.16 18.39
N GLN A 196 30.10 16.16 19.32
CA GLN A 196 30.29 15.53 20.63
C GLN A 196 30.50 14.01 20.51
N MET A 197 29.82 13.34 19.56
CA MET A 197 29.88 11.90 19.40
C MET A 197 31.09 11.43 18.57
N LEU A 198 31.42 12.16 17.51
CA LEU A 198 32.35 11.72 16.46
C LEU A 198 33.59 12.60 16.32
N GLY A 199 33.64 13.74 17.03
CA GLY A 199 34.67 14.76 16.86
C GLY A 199 34.44 15.68 15.65
N ASP A 200 35.43 16.51 15.34
CA ASP A 200 35.33 17.51 14.27
C ASP A 200 35.58 16.95 12.86
N ARG A 201 36.23 15.78 12.75
CA ARG A 201 36.46 15.09 11.47
C ARG A 201 35.40 14.03 11.26
N PHE A 202 34.33 14.35 10.53
CA PHE A 202 33.27 13.40 10.21
C PHE A 202 32.73 13.59 8.79
N VAL A 203 32.06 12.55 8.29
CA VAL A 203 31.28 12.57 7.05
C VAL A 203 29.80 12.53 7.41
N TYR A 204 28.95 13.21 6.63
CA TYR A 204 27.52 13.27 6.89
C TYR A 204 26.69 12.84 5.69
N ALA A 205 25.74 11.92 5.93
CA ALA A 205 24.70 11.55 4.99
C ALA A 205 23.37 12.22 5.37
N GLY A 206 22.79 12.99 4.45
CA GLY A 206 21.55 13.75 4.67
C GLY A 206 20.81 14.12 3.37
N ASP A 207 19.56 14.55 3.51
CA ASP A 207 18.65 14.83 2.39
C ASP A 207 18.06 16.25 2.38
N GLY A 208 18.27 17.03 3.45
CA GLY A 208 17.50 18.24 3.72
C GLY A 208 18.29 19.55 3.73
N PRO A 209 17.67 20.69 3.34
CA PRO A 209 18.27 22.02 3.51
C PRO A 209 18.51 22.40 4.98
N VAL A 210 17.76 21.81 5.91
CA VAL A 210 17.95 22.01 7.36
C VAL A 210 19.32 21.58 7.84
N ASP A 211 20.00 20.70 7.10
CA ASP A 211 21.32 20.19 7.40
C ASP A 211 22.45 21.02 6.77
N ALA A 212 22.16 22.16 6.15
CA ALA A 212 23.18 23.06 5.58
C ALA A 212 24.34 23.39 6.56
N PRO A 213 24.09 23.65 7.87
CA PRO A 213 25.18 23.84 8.83
C PRO A 213 26.06 22.59 9.00
N ILE A 214 25.49 21.40 8.87
CA ILE A 214 26.19 20.12 9.01
C ILE A 214 26.98 19.83 7.74
N PHE A 215 26.39 20.05 6.57
CA PHE A 215 27.10 19.97 5.28
C PHE A 215 28.31 20.91 5.25
N ALA A 216 28.18 22.10 5.83
CA ALA A 216 29.28 23.04 5.93
C ALA A 216 30.41 22.53 6.84
N ALA A 217 30.06 21.92 7.98
CA ALA A 217 31.03 21.43 8.97
C ALA A 217 31.67 20.07 8.63
N ALA A 218 30.97 19.20 7.91
CA ALA A 218 31.47 17.87 7.56
C ALA A 218 32.68 17.93 6.62
N GLN A 219 33.61 16.98 6.74
CA GLN A 219 34.79 16.89 5.87
C GLN A 219 34.38 16.56 4.42
N SER A 220 33.49 15.59 4.26
CA SER A 220 32.81 15.25 3.01
C SER A 220 31.34 14.96 3.29
N VAL A 221 30.52 14.94 2.23
CA VAL A 221 29.08 14.69 2.34
C VAL A 221 28.63 13.54 1.46
N ILE A 222 27.60 12.84 1.91
CA ILE A 222 26.85 11.87 1.11
C ILE A 222 25.46 12.46 0.88
N LEU A 223 25.14 12.78 -0.38
CA LEU A 223 23.87 13.41 -0.72
C LEU A 223 22.82 12.35 -1.00
N VAL A 224 21.68 12.43 -0.33
CA VAL A 224 20.54 11.52 -0.53
C VAL A 224 19.33 12.32 -1.01
N GLY A 225 18.53 11.74 -1.91
CA GLY A 225 17.31 12.40 -2.39
C GLY A 225 17.54 13.26 -3.64
N ASN A 226 17.10 14.51 -3.61
CA ASN A 226 17.22 15.42 -4.75
C ASN A 226 18.59 16.09 -4.79
N VAL A 227 19.58 15.35 -5.30
CA VAL A 227 20.99 15.77 -5.38
C VAL A 227 21.15 17.13 -6.07
N GLU A 228 20.41 17.38 -7.15
CA GLU A 228 20.47 18.66 -7.89
C GLU A 228 20.00 19.85 -7.06
N ARG A 229 19.07 19.65 -6.12
CA ARG A 229 18.64 20.70 -5.18
C ARG A 229 19.61 20.88 -4.01
N LEU A 230 20.37 19.84 -3.66
CA LEU A 230 21.30 19.86 -2.51
C LEU A 230 22.69 20.38 -2.88
N LYS A 231 23.18 20.11 -4.10
CA LYS A 231 24.48 20.60 -4.59
C LYS A 231 24.69 22.11 -4.37
N PRO A 232 23.73 23.00 -4.66
CA PRO A 232 23.90 24.44 -4.45
C PRO A 232 23.97 24.87 -2.98
N LEU A 233 23.57 24.01 -2.04
CA LEU A 233 23.64 24.28 -0.60
C LEU A 233 25.02 23.96 0.00
N LEU A 234 25.90 23.30 -0.77
CA LEU A 234 27.24 22.96 -0.33
C LEU A 234 28.18 24.16 -0.48
N PRO A 235 29.10 24.38 0.48
CA PRO A 235 30.18 25.34 0.29
C PRO A 235 31.02 25.01 -0.94
N ALA A 236 31.59 26.04 -1.58
CA ALA A 236 32.48 25.85 -2.72
C ALA A 236 33.64 24.90 -2.36
N GLY A 237 33.90 23.92 -3.22
CA GLY A 237 34.97 22.92 -3.02
C GLY A 237 34.63 21.79 -2.02
N LYS A 238 33.41 21.72 -1.48
CA LYS A 238 33.01 20.60 -0.60
C LYS A 238 33.02 19.28 -1.37
N SER A 239 33.71 18.27 -0.84
CA SER A 239 33.79 16.94 -1.45
C SER A 239 32.51 16.14 -1.22
N ILE A 240 32.01 15.54 -2.29
CA ILE A 240 30.87 14.60 -2.27
C ILE A 240 31.46 13.20 -2.36
N GLU A 241 31.33 12.41 -1.29
CA GLU A 241 31.87 11.04 -1.24
C GLU A 241 31.00 10.09 -2.08
N GLN A 242 29.68 10.24 -1.99
CA GLN A 242 28.71 9.45 -2.75
C GLN A 242 27.39 10.22 -2.89
N ALA A 243 26.60 9.90 -3.92
CA ALA A 243 25.27 10.45 -4.09
C ALA A 243 24.25 9.35 -4.39
N PHE A 244 23.15 9.33 -3.65
CA PHE A 244 22.02 8.41 -3.81
C PHE A 244 20.79 9.19 -4.26
N ALA A 245 20.67 9.37 -5.58
CA ALA A 245 19.61 10.18 -6.16
C ALA A 245 18.26 9.45 -6.12
N VAL A 246 17.27 10.07 -5.47
CA VAL A 246 15.88 9.59 -5.49
C VAL A 246 15.11 10.37 -6.56
N LYS A 247 14.63 9.64 -7.57
CA LYS A 247 13.82 10.25 -8.64
C LYS A 247 12.48 10.70 -8.07
N ARG A 248 12.07 11.93 -8.41
CA ARG A 248 10.70 12.41 -8.10
C ARG A 248 9.66 11.46 -8.68
N PRO A 249 8.51 11.27 -8.01
CA PRO A 249 7.44 10.43 -8.53
C PRO A 249 6.95 11.01 -9.86
N GLY A 250 7.12 10.24 -10.94
CA GLY A 250 6.62 10.62 -12.26
C GLY A 250 5.10 10.51 -12.35
N ALA A 251 4.53 10.98 -13.47
CA ALA A 251 3.09 10.94 -13.73
C ALA A 251 2.49 9.54 -13.58
N ARG A 252 3.23 8.49 -13.98
CA ARG A 252 2.80 7.09 -13.82
C ARG A 252 2.67 6.66 -12.36
N THR A 253 3.55 7.13 -11.48
CA THR A 253 3.50 6.83 -10.04
C THR A 253 2.28 7.49 -9.41
N TRP A 254 2.01 8.75 -9.77
CA TRP A 254 0.80 9.45 -9.36
C TRP A 254 -0.47 8.82 -9.93
N ALA A 255 -0.51 8.44 -11.21
CA ALA A 255 -1.66 7.73 -11.79
C ALA A 255 -1.96 6.42 -11.04
N LYS A 256 -0.93 5.70 -10.59
CA LYS A 256 -1.07 4.51 -9.75
C LYS A 256 -1.60 4.83 -8.36
N ALA A 257 -1.15 5.93 -7.74
CA ALA A 257 -1.62 6.40 -6.43
C ALA A 257 -3.09 6.89 -6.49
N LEU A 258 -3.44 7.66 -7.51
CA LEU A 258 -4.79 8.14 -7.80
C LEU A 258 -5.73 7.02 -8.24
N ARG A 259 -5.19 5.84 -8.59
CA ARG A 259 -5.98 4.67 -9.00
C ARG A 259 -6.89 4.96 -10.19
N LEU A 260 -6.36 5.65 -11.22
CA LEU A 260 -7.14 6.06 -12.40
C LEU A 260 -7.85 4.89 -13.08
N GLN A 261 -7.29 3.68 -13.07
CA GLN A 261 -7.97 2.49 -13.60
C GLN A 261 -9.29 2.15 -12.89
N HIS A 262 -9.51 2.63 -11.67
CA HIS A 262 -10.75 2.41 -10.91
C HIS A 262 -11.85 3.41 -11.26
N TRP A 263 -11.56 4.46 -12.04
CA TRP A 263 -12.56 5.42 -12.53
C TRP A 263 -13.59 4.79 -13.45
N ALA A 264 -13.24 3.65 -14.07
CA ALA A 264 -14.19 2.79 -14.78
C ALA A 264 -15.47 2.47 -13.99
N LYS A 265 -15.41 2.42 -12.65
CA LYS A 265 -16.59 2.20 -11.80
C LYS A 265 -17.59 3.35 -11.85
N ASN A 266 -17.14 4.55 -12.19
CA ASN A 266 -17.99 5.73 -12.29
C ASN A 266 -18.77 5.77 -13.60
N VAL A 267 -18.51 4.84 -14.54
CA VAL A 267 -19.36 4.65 -15.73
C VAL A 267 -20.83 4.37 -15.32
N LEU A 268 -21.05 3.86 -14.11
CA LEU A 268 -22.39 3.65 -13.54
C LEU A 268 -23.23 4.92 -13.43
N VAL A 269 -22.61 6.11 -13.40
CA VAL A 269 -23.32 7.40 -13.43
C VAL A 269 -24.13 7.54 -14.73
N PHE A 270 -23.69 6.92 -15.82
CA PHE A 270 -24.37 7.00 -17.11
C PHE A 270 -25.54 6.01 -17.25
N VAL A 271 -25.72 5.07 -16.33
CA VAL A 271 -26.76 4.01 -16.45
C VAL A 271 -28.16 4.62 -16.62
N ALA A 272 -28.55 5.52 -15.73
CA ALA A 272 -29.88 6.13 -15.79
C ALA A 272 -30.07 7.09 -16.99
N PRO A 273 -29.10 7.98 -17.31
CA PRO A 273 -29.17 8.79 -18.53
C PRO A 273 -29.27 7.96 -19.83
N VAL A 274 -28.57 6.83 -19.92
CA VAL A 274 -28.62 5.95 -21.11
C VAL A 274 -29.95 5.21 -21.21
N LEU A 275 -30.49 4.70 -20.10
CA LEU A 275 -31.80 4.05 -20.10
C LEU A 275 -32.94 5.06 -20.38
N GLY A 276 -32.78 6.31 -19.95
CA GLY A 276 -33.70 7.41 -20.24
C GLY A 276 -33.37 8.20 -21.50
N PHE A 277 -32.80 7.57 -22.54
CA PHE A 277 -32.23 8.24 -23.72
C PHE A 277 -33.17 9.27 -24.37
N SER A 278 -34.49 9.07 -24.29
CA SER A 278 -35.50 10.03 -24.78
C SER A 278 -35.42 11.43 -24.16
N TYR A 279 -34.76 11.58 -23.01
CA TYR A 279 -34.53 12.86 -22.33
C TYR A 279 -33.11 13.40 -22.48
N ALA A 280 -32.31 12.83 -23.40
CA ALA A 280 -30.94 13.25 -23.63
C ALA A 280 -30.90 14.69 -24.15
N THR A 281 -30.43 15.60 -23.29
CA THR A 281 -30.10 16.99 -23.66
C THR A 281 -28.60 17.21 -23.58
N PRO A 282 -28.04 18.18 -24.33
CA PRO A 282 -26.62 18.54 -24.21
C PRO A 282 -26.23 18.90 -22.76
N THR A 283 -27.13 19.54 -22.01
CA THR A 283 -26.93 19.87 -20.59
C THR A 283 -26.88 18.62 -19.71
N LEU A 284 -27.78 17.65 -19.92
CA LEU A 284 -27.74 16.38 -19.19
C LEU A 284 -26.43 15.63 -19.45
N ALA A 285 -26.01 15.56 -20.73
CA ALA A 285 -24.76 14.93 -21.12
C ALA A 285 -23.54 15.61 -20.47
N MET A 286 -23.48 16.95 -20.52
CA MET A 286 -22.43 17.72 -19.87
C MET A 286 -22.38 17.46 -18.35
N ASN A 287 -23.53 17.50 -17.67
CA ASN A 287 -23.62 17.24 -16.24
C ASN A 287 -23.21 15.80 -15.88
N ALA A 288 -23.55 14.81 -16.71
CA ALA A 288 -23.15 13.43 -16.49
C ALA A 288 -21.63 13.25 -16.63
N VAL A 289 -21.01 13.91 -17.61
CA VAL A 289 -19.54 13.94 -17.76
C VAL A 289 -18.88 14.65 -16.58
N LEU A 290 -19.39 15.81 -16.16
CA LEU A 290 -18.89 16.53 -14.98
C LEU A 290 -19.00 15.68 -13.71
N LEU A 291 -20.13 14.99 -13.50
CA LEU A 291 -20.34 14.10 -12.35
C LEU A 291 -19.39 12.89 -12.39
N PHE A 292 -19.13 12.32 -13.57
CA PHE A 292 -18.13 11.25 -13.75
C PHE A 292 -16.74 11.69 -13.27
N PHE A 293 -16.29 12.88 -13.69
CA PHE A 293 -15.00 13.45 -13.27
C PHE A 293 -14.98 13.83 -11.79
N ALA A 294 -16.05 14.46 -11.28
CA ALA A 294 -16.17 14.80 -9.86
C ALA A 294 -16.08 13.54 -8.98
N MET A 295 -16.84 12.48 -9.31
CA MET A 295 -16.73 11.20 -8.62
C MET A 295 -15.36 10.55 -8.78
N GLY A 296 -14.71 10.70 -9.93
CA GLY A 296 -13.34 10.19 -10.17
C GLY A 296 -12.32 10.84 -9.25
N ILE A 297 -12.34 12.17 -9.21
CA ILE A 297 -11.47 12.99 -8.36
C ILE A 297 -11.71 12.69 -6.88
N LEU A 298 -12.98 12.62 -6.46
CA LEU A 298 -13.36 12.26 -5.09
C LEU A 298 -12.92 10.84 -4.70
N ALA A 299 -13.09 9.87 -5.61
CA ALA A 299 -12.61 8.51 -5.40
C ALA A 299 -11.08 8.49 -5.25
N SER A 300 -10.34 9.23 -6.06
CA SER A 300 -8.88 9.36 -5.92
C SER A 300 -8.48 9.95 -4.55
N ALA A 301 -9.17 11.00 -4.10
CA ALA A 301 -8.92 11.62 -2.79
C ALA A 301 -9.11 10.61 -1.65
N THR A 302 -10.25 9.91 -1.64
CA THR A 302 -10.57 8.89 -0.64
C THR A 302 -9.62 7.68 -0.70
N TYR A 303 -9.15 7.28 -1.89
CA TYR A 303 -8.13 6.24 -2.01
C TYR A 303 -6.78 6.65 -1.46
N ILE A 304 -6.35 7.90 -1.66
CA ILE A 304 -5.12 8.42 -1.03
C ILE A 304 -5.27 8.37 0.49
N VAL A 305 -6.37 8.89 1.04
CA VAL A 305 -6.62 8.84 2.49
C VAL A 305 -6.56 7.41 3.00
N ASN A 306 -7.21 6.46 2.33
CA ASN A 306 -7.16 5.06 2.75
C ASN A 306 -5.74 4.48 2.68
N ASP A 307 -4.96 4.78 1.64
CA ASP A 307 -3.60 4.26 1.49
C ASP A 307 -2.63 4.85 2.52
N LEU A 308 -2.83 6.11 2.92
CA LEU A 308 -2.08 6.74 4.01
C LEU A 308 -2.44 6.10 5.36
N LEU A 309 -3.73 5.89 5.63
CA LEU A 309 -4.16 5.25 6.87
C LEU A 309 -3.69 3.78 6.91
N ASP A 310 -3.81 3.02 5.82
CA ASP A 310 -3.45 1.59 5.81
C ASP A 310 -1.94 1.32 5.67
N LEU A 311 -1.07 2.34 5.73
CA LEU A 311 0.39 2.23 5.52
C LEU A 311 1.04 1.02 6.23
N PRO A 312 0.91 0.81 7.56
CA PRO A 312 1.55 -0.33 8.23
C PRO A 312 1.07 -1.69 7.70
N SER A 313 -0.24 -1.84 7.49
CA SER A 313 -0.83 -3.09 6.97
C SER A 313 -0.45 -3.33 5.51
N ASP A 314 -0.37 -2.27 4.70
CA ASP A 314 -0.01 -2.36 3.30
C ASP A 314 1.45 -2.82 3.12
N ARG A 315 2.37 -2.42 4.01
CA ARG A 315 3.77 -2.84 3.97
C ARG A 315 3.99 -4.31 4.32
N GLN A 316 3.18 -4.86 5.22
CA GLN A 316 3.20 -6.29 5.55
C GLN A 316 2.60 -7.17 4.44
N HIS A 317 1.76 -6.58 3.57
CA HIS A 317 1.03 -7.36 2.57
C HIS A 317 1.88 -7.66 1.30
N PRO A 318 1.93 -8.91 0.80
CA PRO A 318 2.80 -9.33 -0.31
C PRO A 318 2.71 -8.48 -1.59
N ARG A 319 1.49 -8.12 -2.00
CA ARG A 319 1.26 -7.24 -3.16
C ARG A 319 1.14 -5.74 -2.84
N LYS A 320 0.49 -5.36 -1.72
CA LYS A 320 0.20 -3.94 -1.42
C LYS A 320 1.44 -3.17 -0.95
N ARG A 321 2.51 -3.85 -0.53
CA ARG A 321 3.80 -3.20 -0.22
C ARG A 321 4.40 -2.41 -1.37
N HIS A 322 4.01 -2.73 -2.61
CA HIS A 322 4.43 -2.03 -3.83
C HIS A 322 3.52 -0.85 -4.21
N ARG A 323 2.57 -0.45 -3.35
CA ARG A 323 1.79 0.78 -3.52
C ARG A 323 2.69 2.00 -3.33
N PRO A 324 2.45 3.12 -4.03
CA PRO A 324 3.37 4.26 -4.02
C PRO A 324 3.72 4.82 -2.64
N PHE A 325 2.73 4.93 -1.74
CA PHE A 325 2.93 5.39 -0.36
C PHE A 325 3.63 4.32 0.52
N ALA A 326 3.18 3.06 0.46
CA ALA A 326 3.78 1.97 1.22
C ALA A 326 5.27 1.74 0.86
N ALA A 327 5.60 1.87 -0.42
CA ALA A 327 6.97 1.75 -0.92
C ALA A 327 7.85 3.00 -0.68
N GLY A 328 7.29 4.09 -0.14
CA GLY A 328 8.02 5.35 0.07
C GLY A 328 8.31 6.14 -1.22
N SER A 329 7.74 5.77 -2.36
CA SER A 329 7.95 6.49 -3.63
C SER A 329 7.20 7.82 -3.73
N ILE A 330 6.14 8.00 -2.92
CA ILE A 330 5.47 9.28 -2.68
C ILE A 330 5.46 9.51 -1.17
N PRO A 331 5.98 10.65 -0.68
CA PRO A 331 5.93 10.99 0.74
C PRO A 331 4.48 11.09 1.25
N PRO A 332 4.17 10.64 2.49
CA PRO A 332 2.84 10.76 3.08
C PRO A 332 2.29 12.20 3.09
N ARG A 333 3.17 13.18 3.33
CA ARG A 333 2.87 14.63 3.29
C ARG A 333 2.28 15.07 1.94
N ASP A 334 2.92 14.68 0.85
CA ASP A 334 2.48 15.05 -0.51
C ASP A 334 1.14 14.37 -0.82
N GLY A 335 0.95 13.13 -0.34
CA GLY A 335 -0.34 12.45 -0.38
C GLY A 335 -1.44 13.22 0.33
N ALA A 336 -1.19 13.69 1.56
CA ALA A 336 -2.18 14.45 2.33
C ALA A 336 -2.58 15.76 1.62
N PHE A 337 -1.61 16.52 1.10
CA PHE A 337 -1.91 17.73 0.32
C PHE A 337 -2.69 17.41 -0.96
N ALA A 338 -2.30 16.36 -1.68
CA ALA A 338 -3.02 15.92 -2.87
C ALA A 338 -4.47 15.51 -2.53
N ALA A 339 -4.70 14.80 -1.43
CA ALA A 339 -6.05 14.43 -1.00
C ALA A 339 -6.91 15.67 -0.72
N ILE A 340 -6.39 16.65 0.04
CA ILE A 340 -7.09 17.90 0.34
C ILE A 340 -7.41 18.67 -0.95
N ALA A 341 -6.43 18.80 -1.86
CA ALA A 341 -6.63 19.48 -3.14
C ALA A 341 -7.69 18.79 -4.00
N LEU A 342 -7.70 17.45 -4.06
CA LEU A 342 -8.70 16.68 -4.81
C LEU A 342 -10.09 16.77 -4.18
N PHE A 343 -10.21 16.75 -2.85
CA PHE A 343 -11.50 17.02 -2.18
C PHE A 343 -12.04 18.41 -2.53
N ALA A 344 -11.19 19.44 -2.43
CA ALA A 344 -11.56 20.80 -2.77
C ALA A 344 -11.96 20.94 -4.26
N LEU A 345 -11.21 20.30 -5.17
CA LEU A 345 -11.53 20.29 -6.59
C LEU A 345 -12.86 19.58 -6.88
N SER A 346 -13.11 18.43 -6.26
CA SER A 346 -14.38 17.73 -6.40
C SER A 346 -15.55 18.56 -5.85
N ALA A 347 -15.35 19.25 -4.74
CA ALA A 347 -16.36 20.15 -4.16
C ALA A 347 -16.64 21.33 -5.10
N LEU A 348 -15.60 21.94 -5.68
CA LEU A 348 -15.73 23.02 -6.66
C LEU A 348 -16.51 22.58 -7.89
N ILE A 349 -16.20 21.41 -8.47
CA ILE A 349 -16.94 20.86 -9.62
C ILE A 349 -18.41 20.60 -9.24
N SER A 350 -18.67 20.18 -8.00
CA SER A 350 -20.03 19.89 -7.54
C SER A 350 -20.94 21.13 -7.51
N LEU A 351 -20.38 22.34 -7.42
CA LEU A 351 -21.15 23.58 -7.49
C LEU A 351 -21.80 23.82 -8.86
N ALA A 352 -21.27 23.19 -9.92
CA ALA A 352 -21.84 23.24 -11.26
C ALA A 352 -22.92 22.16 -11.50
N LEU A 353 -23.14 21.26 -10.55
CA LEU A 353 -24.12 20.18 -10.66
C LEU A 353 -25.45 20.56 -10.01
N PRO A 354 -26.58 19.95 -10.42
CA PRO A 354 -27.83 20.06 -9.69
C PRO A 354 -27.66 19.65 -8.22
N ILE A 355 -28.33 20.37 -7.31
CA ILE A 355 -28.14 20.20 -5.86
C ILE A 355 -28.39 18.76 -5.39
N ALA A 356 -29.33 18.05 -6.01
CA ALA A 356 -29.61 16.64 -5.70
C ALA A 356 -28.43 15.73 -6.06
N ALA A 357 -27.80 15.92 -7.22
CA ALA A 357 -26.61 15.16 -7.62
C ALA A 357 -25.39 15.53 -6.77
N ALA A 358 -25.22 16.82 -6.42
CA ALA A 358 -24.18 17.26 -5.50
C ALA A 358 -24.35 16.66 -4.09
N ALA A 359 -25.59 16.56 -3.59
CA ALA A 359 -25.89 15.90 -2.32
C ALA A 359 -25.57 14.39 -2.35
N ALA A 360 -25.88 13.70 -3.46
CA ALA A 360 -25.49 12.29 -3.64
C ALA A 360 -23.96 12.11 -3.67
N LEU A 361 -23.22 13.04 -4.28
CA LEU A 361 -21.76 13.06 -4.27
C LEU A 361 -21.20 13.27 -2.86
N ALA A 362 -21.79 14.17 -2.07
CA ALA A 362 -21.43 14.39 -0.67
C ALA A 362 -21.72 13.17 0.21
N ALA A 363 -22.90 12.55 0.04
CA ALA A 363 -23.23 11.28 0.69
C ALA A 363 -22.23 10.18 0.33
N TYR A 364 -21.82 10.11 -0.95
CA TYR A 364 -20.81 9.17 -1.40
C TYR A 364 -19.46 9.38 -0.71
N ALA A 365 -19.03 10.63 -0.54
CA ALA A 365 -17.83 10.97 0.23
C ALA A 365 -17.94 10.49 1.68
N GLY A 366 -19.06 10.81 2.36
CA GLY A 366 -19.31 10.44 3.76
C GLY A 366 -19.29 8.93 3.98
N VAL A 367 -19.98 8.16 3.13
CA VAL A 367 -20.00 6.69 3.22
C VAL A 367 -18.62 6.10 2.93
N THR A 368 -17.89 6.62 1.94
CA THR A 368 -16.55 6.10 1.58
C THR A 368 -15.52 6.35 2.69
N LEU A 369 -15.57 7.53 3.33
CA LEU A 369 -14.71 7.86 4.47
C LEU A 369 -15.07 6.99 5.69
N SER A 370 -16.36 6.90 6.04
CA SER A 370 -16.85 6.07 7.14
C SER A 370 -16.50 4.60 6.95
N TYR A 371 -16.57 4.10 5.71
CA TYR A 371 -16.15 2.75 5.35
C TYR A 371 -14.66 2.52 5.61
N SER A 372 -13.81 3.47 5.23
CA SER A 372 -12.35 3.35 5.37
C SER A 372 -11.90 3.34 6.83
N LEU A 373 -12.62 4.06 7.71
CA LEU A 373 -12.30 4.18 9.12
C LEU A 373 -12.89 3.03 9.97
N ILE A 374 -14.18 2.75 9.79
CA ILE A 374 -14.95 1.90 10.72
C ILE A 374 -15.54 0.68 10.02
N LEU A 375 -16.34 0.89 8.98
CA LEU A 375 -17.27 -0.15 8.50
C LEU A 375 -16.57 -1.33 7.81
N LYS A 376 -15.36 -1.14 7.25
CA LYS A 376 -14.63 -2.24 6.59
C LYS A 376 -14.24 -3.39 7.53
N ARG A 377 -14.27 -3.17 8.85
CA ARG A 377 -13.89 -4.15 9.88
C ARG A 377 -15.05 -5.06 10.28
N GLN A 378 -16.28 -4.70 9.95
CA GLN A 378 -17.48 -5.45 10.32
C GLN A 378 -17.85 -6.41 9.18
N PRO A 379 -17.90 -7.74 9.42
CA PRO A 379 -18.30 -8.69 8.40
C PRO A 379 -19.75 -8.42 7.99
N ILE A 380 -20.09 -8.75 6.74
CA ILE A 380 -21.37 -8.51 6.07
C ILE A 380 -21.69 -7.02 5.83
N ILE A 381 -21.50 -6.15 6.82
CA ILE A 381 -21.70 -4.70 6.65
C ILE A 381 -20.82 -4.17 5.51
N ASP A 382 -19.59 -4.67 5.39
CA ASP A 382 -18.67 -4.23 4.36
C ASP A 382 -19.16 -4.50 2.92
N VAL A 383 -19.87 -5.62 2.68
CA VAL A 383 -20.44 -5.94 1.36
C VAL A 383 -21.71 -5.15 1.07
N PHE A 384 -22.55 -4.88 2.08
CA PHE A 384 -23.71 -3.98 1.93
C PHE A 384 -23.29 -2.54 1.64
N VAL A 385 -22.28 -2.03 2.34
CA VAL A 385 -21.74 -0.69 2.09
C VAL A 385 -21.11 -0.62 0.71
N LEU A 386 -20.37 -1.65 0.28
CA LEU A 386 -19.80 -1.69 -1.06
C LEU A 386 -20.89 -1.68 -2.14
N ALA A 387 -21.95 -2.47 -1.96
CA ALA A 387 -23.11 -2.46 -2.85
C ALA A 387 -23.78 -1.08 -2.89
N GLY A 388 -24.04 -0.50 -1.72
CA GLY A 388 -24.61 0.84 -1.58
C GLY A 388 -23.78 1.93 -2.26
N LEU A 389 -22.44 1.87 -2.18
CA LEU A 389 -21.55 2.80 -2.88
C LEU A 389 -21.64 2.70 -4.41
N PHE A 390 -21.91 1.51 -4.96
CA PHE A 390 -22.17 1.36 -6.39
C PHE A 390 -23.58 1.86 -6.75
N THR A 391 -24.60 1.52 -5.95
CA THR A 391 -25.97 2.01 -6.11
C THR A 391 -26.05 3.53 -6.05
N LEU A 392 -25.28 4.16 -5.17
CA LEU A 392 -25.22 5.61 -5.01
C LEU A 392 -24.67 6.31 -6.26
N ARG A 393 -23.82 5.64 -7.06
CA ARG A 393 -23.38 6.15 -8.37
C ARG A 393 -24.52 6.18 -9.37
N VAL A 394 -25.30 5.10 -9.41
CA VAL A 394 -26.49 5.01 -10.27
C VAL A 394 -27.50 6.09 -9.83
N LEU A 395 -27.75 6.22 -8.53
CA LEU A 395 -28.61 7.26 -7.97
C LEU A 395 -28.14 8.67 -8.34
N ALA A 396 -26.85 8.98 -8.18
CA ALA A 396 -26.33 10.30 -8.54
C ALA A 396 -26.54 10.62 -10.02
N GLY A 397 -26.38 9.63 -10.91
CA GLY A 397 -26.72 9.75 -12.32
C GLY A 397 -28.21 9.96 -12.58
N SER A 398 -29.08 9.22 -11.89
CA SER A 398 -30.54 9.37 -11.98
C SER A 398 -31.00 10.77 -11.58
N LEU A 399 -30.35 11.38 -10.57
CA LEU A 399 -30.67 12.72 -10.07
C LEU A 399 -30.27 13.86 -11.00
N LEU A 400 -29.58 13.57 -12.12
CA LEU A 400 -29.35 14.55 -13.18
C LEU A 400 -30.55 14.68 -14.12
N ALA A 401 -31.35 13.62 -14.24
CA ALA A 401 -32.52 13.60 -15.10
C ALA A 401 -33.73 14.22 -14.37
N PRO A 402 -34.65 14.86 -15.10
CA PRO A 402 -35.84 15.48 -14.51
C PRO A 402 -36.88 14.47 -14.02
N GLN A 403 -36.75 13.20 -14.42
CA GLN A 403 -37.68 12.13 -14.07
C GLN A 403 -37.50 11.63 -12.63
N PRO A 404 -38.57 11.14 -11.98
CA PRO A 404 -38.46 10.48 -10.69
C PRO A 404 -37.47 9.33 -10.73
N VAL A 405 -36.72 9.17 -9.63
CA VAL A 405 -35.78 8.07 -9.47
C VAL A 405 -36.55 6.75 -9.36
N SER A 406 -36.23 5.80 -10.25
CA SER A 406 -36.85 4.47 -10.24
C SER A 406 -36.42 3.65 -9.00
N PRO A 407 -37.36 3.27 -8.11
CA PRO A 407 -37.07 2.38 -7.00
C PRO A 407 -36.65 0.98 -7.47
N TRP A 408 -37.21 0.51 -8.59
CA TRP A 408 -36.86 -0.79 -9.16
C TRP A 408 -35.43 -0.82 -9.69
N LEU A 409 -34.98 0.23 -10.39
CA LEU A 409 -33.61 0.35 -10.87
C LEU A 409 -32.60 0.39 -9.70
N LEU A 410 -32.90 1.13 -8.63
CA LEU A 410 -32.04 1.18 -7.46
C LEU A 410 -32.00 -0.16 -6.71
N THR A 411 -33.13 -0.86 -6.61
CA THR A 411 -33.21 -2.18 -5.96
C THR A 411 -32.44 -3.22 -6.76
N PHE A 412 -32.61 -3.24 -8.09
CA PHE A 412 -31.80 -4.05 -8.99
C PHE A 412 -30.31 -3.78 -8.79
N SER A 413 -29.92 -2.51 -8.83
CA SER A 413 -28.54 -2.04 -8.63
C SER A 413 -27.96 -2.53 -7.30
N MET A 414 -28.71 -2.36 -6.21
CA MET A 414 -28.29 -2.83 -4.89
C MET A 414 -28.05 -4.35 -4.86
N LEU A 415 -28.96 -5.13 -5.43
CA LEU A 415 -28.86 -6.60 -5.42
C LEU A 415 -27.73 -7.12 -6.31
N ILE A 416 -27.57 -6.57 -7.52
CA ILE A 416 -26.49 -6.99 -8.43
C ILE A 416 -25.13 -6.64 -7.82
N PHE A 417 -24.98 -5.44 -7.27
CA PHE A 417 -23.71 -5.04 -6.65
C PHE A 417 -23.44 -5.75 -5.32
N LEU A 418 -24.48 -6.16 -4.59
CA LEU A 418 -24.32 -7.05 -3.45
C LEU A 418 -23.78 -8.42 -3.90
N GLY A 419 -24.34 -9.00 -4.96
CA GLY A 419 -23.83 -10.23 -5.58
C GLY A 419 -22.35 -10.12 -5.96
N LEU A 420 -21.96 -9.02 -6.63
CA LEU A 420 -20.56 -8.77 -7.01
C LEU A 420 -19.64 -8.48 -5.80
N ALA A 421 -20.16 -7.83 -4.75
CA ALA A 421 -19.43 -7.63 -3.51
C ALA A 421 -19.17 -8.97 -2.78
N MET A 422 -20.15 -9.88 -2.79
CA MET A 422 -20.00 -11.25 -2.29
C MET A 422 -18.97 -12.03 -3.10
N VAL A 423 -18.99 -11.94 -4.44
CA VAL A 423 -17.96 -12.54 -5.31
C VAL A 423 -16.55 -12.09 -4.89
N LYS A 424 -16.37 -10.79 -4.70
CA LYS A 424 -15.08 -10.22 -4.28
C LYS A 424 -14.64 -10.77 -2.92
N ARG A 425 -15.55 -10.83 -1.95
CA ARG A 425 -15.27 -11.34 -0.61
C ARG A 425 -14.96 -12.84 -0.61
N TYR A 426 -15.75 -13.62 -1.35
CA TYR A 426 -15.55 -15.05 -1.54
C TYR A 426 -14.18 -15.32 -2.17
N ALA A 427 -13.82 -14.62 -3.25
CA ALA A 427 -12.52 -14.78 -3.90
C ALA A 427 -11.34 -14.45 -2.96
N GLU A 428 -11.47 -13.40 -2.15
CA GLU A 428 -10.45 -13.03 -1.16
C GLU A 428 -10.29 -14.10 -0.08
N LEU A 429 -11.40 -14.59 0.50
CA LEU A 429 -11.39 -15.62 1.53
C LEU A 429 -10.92 -16.98 1.00
N ASN A 430 -11.38 -17.40 -0.17
CA ASN A 430 -10.97 -18.66 -0.81
C ASN A 430 -9.45 -18.72 -1.05
N ARG A 431 -8.82 -17.59 -1.44
CA ARG A 431 -7.35 -17.53 -1.57
C ARG A 431 -6.62 -17.70 -0.25
N VAL A 432 -7.16 -17.15 0.85
CA VAL A 432 -6.56 -17.34 2.18
C VAL A 432 -6.64 -18.81 2.58
N VAL A 433 -7.78 -19.44 2.34
CA VAL A 433 -7.98 -20.87 2.61
C VAL A 433 -7.03 -21.73 1.79
N GLN A 434 -6.88 -21.44 0.49
CA GLN A 434 -5.91 -22.15 -0.37
C GLN A 434 -4.46 -21.96 0.06
N ALA A 435 -4.13 -20.84 0.70
CA ALA A 435 -2.81 -20.58 1.28
C ALA A 435 -2.63 -21.19 2.69
N GLY A 436 -3.59 -21.97 3.19
CA GLY A 436 -3.56 -22.59 4.52
C GLY A 436 -3.95 -21.67 5.68
N GLY A 437 -4.48 -20.47 5.41
CA GLY A 437 -4.95 -19.53 6.42
C GLY A 437 -6.37 -19.83 6.92
N THR A 438 -6.70 -19.32 8.11
CA THR A 438 -7.97 -19.60 8.82
C THR A 438 -9.04 -18.51 8.63
N GLY A 439 -8.71 -17.39 7.98
CA GLY A 439 -9.66 -16.31 7.75
C GLY A 439 -9.00 -14.99 7.36
N VAL A 440 -9.84 -13.99 7.04
CA VAL A 440 -9.42 -12.62 6.74
C VAL A 440 -9.52 -11.79 8.04
N VAL A 441 -8.46 -11.86 8.86
CA VAL A 441 -8.39 -11.25 10.20
C VAL A 441 -8.77 -9.76 10.19
N SER A 442 -8.35 -9.01 9.16
CA SER A 442 -8.60 -7.57 9.05
C SER A 442 -10.09 -7.20 8.88
N ARG A 443 -10.96 -8.18 8.60
CA ARG A 443 -12.39 -7.97 8.34
C ARG A 443 -13.32 -8.90 9.10
N GLY A 444 -12.79 -9.76 9.96
CA GLY A 444 -13.58 -10.68 10.79
C GLY A 444 -14.20 -11.88 10.05
N TYR A 445 -13.85 -12.12 8.78
CA TYR A 445 -14.34 -13.30 8.05
C TYR A 445 -13.50 -14.54 8.36
N THR A 446 -14.16 -15.67 8.51
CA THR A 446 -13.59 -16.99 8.75
C THR A 446 -13.90 -17.93 7.59
N VAL A 447 -13.19 -19.07 7.50
CA VAL A 447 -13.48 -20.11 6.48
C VAL A 447 -14.94 -20.56 6.49
N ARG A 448 -15.60 -20.51 7.66
CA ARG A 448 -17.00 -20.92 7.83
C ARG A 448 -18.00 -20.01 7.09
N ASP A 449 -17.57 -18.82 6.68
CA ASP A 449 -18.43 -17.86 5.99
C ASP A 449 -18.49 -18.10 4.47
N LEU A 450 -17.63 -18.96 3.91
CA LEU A 450 -17.62 -19.28 2.46
C LEU A 450 -18.99 -19.74 1.92
N PRO A 451 -19.70 -20.70 2.56
CA PRO A 451 -21.02 -21.13 2.10
C PRO A 451 -22.06 -20.00 2.16
N LEU A 452 -22.02 -19.16 3.20
CA LEU A 452 -22.92 -18.01 3.34
C LEU A 452 -22.69 -16.99 2.23
N LEU A 453 -21.43 -16.63 1.97
CA LEU A 453 -21.06 -15.70 0.90
C LEU A 453 -21.48 -16.21 -0.49
N LEU A 454 -21.32 -17.51 -0.73
CA LEU A 454 -21.75 -18.16 -1.97
C LEU A 454 -23.27 -18.12 -2.12
N ALA A 455 -24.01 -18.61 -1.12
CA ALA A 455 -25.46 -18.70 -1.16
C ALA A 455 -26.11 -17.31 -1.26
N ALA A 456 -25.71 -16.36 -0.41
CA ALA A 456 -26.23 -14.99 -0.43
C ALA A 456 -25.86 -14.26 -1.73
N GLY A 457 -24.65 -14.49 -2.24
CA GLY A 457 -24.18 -13.91 -3.48
C GLY A 457 -24.94 -14.39 -4.72
N ILE A 458 -25.18 -15.70 -4.84
CA ILE A 458 -26.00 -16.28 -5.92
C ILE A 458 -27.45 -15.80 -5.78
N ALA A 459 -28.03 -15.88 -4.57
CA ALA A 459 -29.42 -15.48 -4.33
C ALA A 459 -29.65 -14.01 -4.71
N SER A 460 -28.81 -13.08 -4.22
CA SER A 460 -28.89 -11.66 -4.60
C SER A 460 -28.72 -11.42 -6.10
N SER A 461 -27.82 -12.16 -6.77
CA SER A 461 -27.64 -12.03 -8.21
C SER A 461 -28.88 -12.45 -9.01
N PHE A 462 -29.54 -13.54 -8.61
CA PHE A 462 -30.77 -14.01 -9.27
C PHE A 462 -31.96 -13.11 -8.95
N SER A 463 -32.10 -12.66 -7.70
CA SER A 463 -33.11 -11.68 -7.32
C SER A 463 -32.96 -10.38 -8.12
N ALA A 464 -31.73 -9.94 -8.39
CA ALA A 464 -31.49 -8.77 -9.24
C ALA A 464 -32.10 -8.95 -10.63
N ILE A 465 -31.93 -10.12 -11.27
CA ILE A 465 -32.54 -10.39 -12.59
C ILE A 465 -34.07 -10.27 -12.52
N VAL A 466 -34.71 -10.86 -11.50
CA VAL A 466 -36.17 -10.78 -11.33
C VAL A 466 -36.62 -9.33 -11.16
N ILE A 467 -35.95 -8.56 -10.31
CA ILE A 467 -36.26 -7.13 -10.11
C ILE A 467 -36.02 -6.31 -11.38
N PHE A 468 -35.00 -6.65 -12.17
CA PHE A 468 -34.75 -6.01 -13.46
C PHE A 468 -35.89 -6.29 -14.45
N MET A 469 -36.44 -7.51 -14.47
CA MET A 469 -37.63 -7.80 -15.27
C MET A 469 -38.85 -7.01 -14.81
N VAL A 470 -39.07 -6.89 -13.49
CA VAL A 470 -40.14 -6.04 -12.94
C VAL A 470 -39.97 -4.59 -13.37
N TYR A 471 -38.74 -4.05 -13.34
CA TYR A 471 -38.41 -2.72 -13.84
C TYR A 471 -38.75 -2.56 -15.33
N LEU A 472 -38.34 -3.51 -16.17
CA LEU A 472 -38.63 -3.44 -17.61
C LEU A 472 -40.14 -3.45 -17.88
N ILE A 473 -40.87 -4.37 -17.25
CA ILE A 473 -42.31 -4.56 -17.48
C ILE A 473 -43.13 -3.38 -16.94
N ASN A 474 -42.83 -2.89 -15.74
CA ASN A 474 -43.68 -1.89 -15.07
C ASN A 474 -43.28 -0.45 -15.38
N GLU A 475 -42.01 -0.18 -15.67
CA GLU A 475 -41.55 1.20 -15.90
C GLU A 475 -41.07 1.48 -17.31
N GLN A 476 -40.48 0.52 -18.04
CA GLN A 476 -39.92 0.80 -19.37
C GLN A 476 -40.90 0.50 -20.49
N TYR A 477 -41.62 -0.62 -20.43
CA TYR A 477 -42.61 -1.00 -21.45
C TYR A 477 -43.73 0.05 -21.61
N PRO A 478 -44.28 0.64 -20.52
CA PRO A 478 -45.38 1.59 -20.65
C PRO A 478 -44.98 2.99 -21.14
N ARG A 479 -43.69 3.28 -21.34
CA ARG A 479 -43.22 4.65 -21.65
C ARG A 479 -43.21 4.98 -23.15
N ASP A 480 -43.62 4.06 -24.02
CA ASP A 480 -43.58 4.21 -25.49
C ASP A 480 -42.21 4.64 -26.05
N ILE A 481 -41.13 4.39 -25.29
CA ILE A 481 -39.74 4.69 -25.68
C ILE A 481 -39.23 3.67 -26.70
N TYR A 482 -39.74 2.44 -26.62
CA TYR A 482 -39.27 1.29 -27.39
C TYR A 482 -40.34 0.90 -28.40
N THR A 483 -39.99 0.89 -29.70
CA THR A 483 -40.86 0.38 -30.76
C THR A 483 -41.09 -1.13 -30.65
N HIS A 484 -40.09 -1.86 -30.14
CA HIS A 484 -40.12 -3.32 -29.99
C HIS A 484 -39.71 -3.75 -28.56
N PRO A 485 -40.54 -3.47 -27.52
CA PRO A 485 -40.18 -3.73 -26.11
C PRO A 485 -39.94 -5.21 -25.82
N GLY A 486 -40.54 -6.12 -26.61
CA GLY A 486 -40.32 -7.57 -26.50
C GLY A 486 -38.85 -7.98 -26.68
N MET A 487 -38.05 -7.22 -27.42
CA MET A 487 -36.62 -7.51 -27.60
C MET A 487 -35.84 -7.40 -26.28
N LEU A 488 -36.30 -6.58 -25.34
CA LEU A 488 -35.64 -6.39 -24.04
C LEU A 488 -35.61 -7.66 -23.19
N TRP A 489 -36.44 -8.67 -23.50
CA TRP A 489 -36.36 -10.00 -22.87
C TRP A 489 -35.01 -10.67 -23.09
N ALA A 490 -34.33 -10.39 -24.21
CA ALA A 490 -33.01 -10.95 -24.49
C ALA A 490 -31.92 -10.46 -23.50
N LEU A 491 -32.15 -9.36 -22.78
CA LEU A 491 -31.25 -8.91 -21.71
C LEU A 491 -31.18 -9.90 -20.55
N MET A 492 -32.27 -10.62 -20.26
CA MET A 492 -32.32 -11.60 -19.18
C MET A 492 -31.28 -12.73 -19.33
N PRO A 493 -31.30 -13.54 -20.42
CA PRO A 493 -30.31 -14.61 -20.59
C PRO A 493 -28.87 -14.07 -20.69
N LEU A 494 -28.67 -12.88 -21.27
CA LEU A 494 -27.33 -12.26 -21.35
C LEU A 494 -26.76 -11.96 -19.96
N VAL A 495 -27.54 -11.30 -19.10
CA VAL A 495 -27.13 -10.99 -17.72
C VAL A 495 -26.97 -12.27 -16.90
N LEU A 496 -27.87 -13.25 -17.07
CA LEU A 496 -27.79 -14.54 -16.37
C LEU A 496 -26.52 -15.31 -16.72
N ILE A 497 -26.20 -15.44 -18.01
CA ILE A 497 -24.96 -16.10 -18.48
C ILE A 497 -23.74 -15.39 -17.89
N TRP A 498 -23.74 -14.07 -17.88
CA TRP A 498 -22.63 -13.29 -17.31
C TRP A 498 -22.46 -13.55 -15.81
N ILE A 499 -23.55 -13.51 -15.03
CA ILE A 499 -23.53 -13.78 -13.58
C ILE A 499 -23.03 -15.20 -13.29
N LEU A 500 -23.56 -16.20 -14.00
CA LEU A 500 -23.15 -17.59 -13.83
C LEU A 500 -21.66 -17.78 -14.17
N ARG A 501 -21.16 -17.12 -15.22
CA ARG A 501 -19.73 -17.13 -15.56
C ARG A 501 -18.88 -16.52 -14.46
N VAL A 502 -19.27 -15.37 -13.91
CA VAL A 502 -18.55 -14.70 -12.81
C VAL A 502 -18.47 -15.62 -11.59
N TRP A 503 -19.57 -16.24 -11.19
CA TRP A 503 -19.59 -17.19 -10.07
C TRP A 503 -18.78 -18.46 -10.37
N HIS A 504 -18.89 -19.01 -11.57
CA HIS A 504 -18.10 -20.17 -11.99
C HIS A 504 -16.60 -19.89 -11.88
N LEU A 505 -16.11 -18.77 -12.42
CA LEU A 505 -14.69 -18.39 -12.32
C LEU A 505 -14.25 -18.15 -10.88
N THR A 506 -15.14 -17.64 -10.04
CA THR A 506 -14.87 -17.32 -8.63
C THR A 506 -14.70 -18.58 -7.78
N VAL A 507 -15.61 -19.54 -7.91
CA VAL A 507 -15.56 -20.82 -7.19
C VAL A 507 -14.30 -21.62 -7.58
N HIS A 508 -13.90 -21.55 -8.85
CA HIS A 508 -12.68 -22.19 -9.36
C HIS A 508 -11.38 -21.42 -9.06
N GLY A 509 -11.44 -20.34 -8.27
CA GLY A 509 -10.25 -19.57 -7.88
C GLY A 509 -9.59 -18.78 -9.01
N ARG A 510 -10.25 -18.64 -10.17
CA ARG A 510 -9.71 -17.95 -11.37
C ARG A 510 -10.03 -16.45 -11.38
N MET A 511 -10.90 -16.00 -10.48
CA MET A 511 -11.25 -14.58 -10.37
C MET A 511 -10.16 -13.82 -9.61
N SER A 512 -9.28 -13.11 -10.32
CA SER A 512 -8.14 -12.36 -9.73
C SER A 512 -8.43 -10.87 -9.49
N GLU A 513 -9.35 -10.28 -10.26
CA GLU A 513 -9.63 -8.85 -10.29
C GLU A 513 -11.00 -8.50 -9.66
N ASP A 514 -11.25 -7.20 -9.46
CA ASP A 514 -12.55 -6.69 -9.04
C ASP A 514 -13.59 -6.98 -10.15
N PRO A 515 -14.79 -7.50 -9.84
CA PRO A 515 -15.74 -7.96 -10.86
C PRO A 515 -16.16 -6.90 -11.88
N VAL A 516 -16.19 -5.63 -11.48
CA VAL A 516 -16.50 -4.53 -12.40
C VAL A 516 -15.36 -4.31 -13.39
N VAL A 517 -14.11 -4.44 -12.94
CA VAL A 517 -12.94 -4.33 -13.84
C VAL A 517 -12.85 -5.55 -14.75
N PHE A 518 -13.18 -6.74 -14.23
CA PHE A 518 -13.29 -7.96 -15.03
C PHE A 518 -14.30 -7.80 -16.17
N ALA A 519 -15.47 -7.22 -15.91
CA ALA A 519 -16.49 -6.97 -16.93
C ALA A 519 -15.98 -6.15 -18.13
N LEU A 520 -15.07 -5.21 -17.88
CA LEU A 520 -14.51 -4.31 -18.90
C LEU A 520 -13.29 -4.86 -19.64
N LYS A 521 -12.69 -5.96 -19.17
CA LYS A 521 -11.49 -6.55 -19.78
C LYS A 521 -11.72 -7.94 -20.37
N ASP A 522 -12.61 -8.72 -19.80
CA ASP A 522 -12.90 -10.07 -20.28
C ASP A 522 -13.63 -10.01 -21.61
N ARG A 523 -13.04 -10.62 -22.66
CA ARG A 523 -13.57 -10.57 -24.03
C ARG A 523 -15.00 -11.11 -24.13
N PHE A 524 -15.32 -12.15 -23.35
CA PHE A 524 -16.67 -12.72 -23.34
C PHE A 524 -17.66 -11.80 -22.64
N SER A 525 -17.27 -11.15 -21.54
CA SER A 525 -18.07 -10.11 -20.89
C SER A 525 -18.33 -8.91 -21.83
N LEU A 526 -17.32 -8.48 -22.59
CA LEU A 526 -17.47 -7.43 -23.61
C LEU A 526 -18.41 -7.85 -24.75
N LEU A 527 -18.34 -9.11 -25.21
CA LEU A 527 -19.27 -9.65 -26.20
C LEU A 527 -20.72 -9.62 -25.68
N LEU A 528 -20.96 -10.07 -24.44
CA LEU A 528 -22.30 -10.02 -23.84
C LEU A 528 -22.79 -8.58 -23.66
N GLY A 529 -21.90 -7.66 -23.28
CA GLY A 529 -22.20 -6.24 -23.18
C GLY A 529 -22.57 -5.63 -24.54
N LEU A 530 -21.86 -5.99 -25.61
CA LEU A 530 -22.18 -5.58 -26.97
C LEU A 530 -23.55 -6.12 -27.42
N LEU A 531 -23.83 -7.40 -27.16
CA LEU A 531 -25.14 -7.99 -27.47
C LEU A 531 -26.27 -7.31 -26.69
N ALA A 532 -26.05 -6.95 -25.43
CA ALA A 532 -27.01 -6.19 -24.63
C ALA A 532 -27.26 -4.79 -25.20
N LEU A 533 -26.20 -4.10 -25.63
CA LEU A 533 -26.32 -2.79 -26.28
C LEU A 533 -27.08 -2.89 -27.62
N LEU A 534 -26.76 -3.86 -28.46
CA LEU A 534 -27.48 -4.10 -29.72
C LEU A 534 -28.95 -4.43 -29.48
N THR A 535 -29.26 -5.17 -28.41
CA THR A 535 -30.65 -5.46 -28.00
C THR A 535 -31.39 -4.17 -27.61
N LEU A 536 -30.75 -3.28 -26.85
CA LEU A 536 -31.33 -1.99 -26.46
C LEU A 536 -31.58 -1.10 -27.69
N LEU A 537 -30.62 -1.03 -28.61
CA LEU A 537 -30.72 -0.24 -29.84
C LEU A 537 -31.75 -0.79 -30.83
N ALA A 538 -31.95 -2.11 -30.86
CA ALA A 538 -32.97 -2.72 -31.71
C ALA A 538 -34.38 -2.64 -31.10
N ALA A 539 -34.48 -2.42 -29.79
CA ALA A 539 -35.76 -2.21 -29.12
C ALA A 539 -36.30 -0.79 -29.31
N THR A 540 -35.43 0.21 -29.49
CA THR A 540 -35.78 1.60 -29.84
C THR A 540 -36.13 1.69 -31.31
#